data_AF-A0A3D4KTB3-F1
#
_entry.id   AF-A0A3D4KTB3-F1
#
_cell.length_a   1.000
_cell.length_b   1.000
_cell.length_c   1.000
_cell.angle_alpha   90.00
_cell.angle_beta   90.00
_cell.angle_gamma   90.00
#
_symmetry.space_group_name_H-M   'P 1'
#
loop_
_entity.id
_entity.type
_entity.pdbx_description
1 polymer ?
#
loop_
_entity_poly.entity_id
_entity_poly.type
_entity_poly.pdbx_seq_one_letter_code
_entity_poly.pdbx_strand_id
1 'polypeptide(L)'
;MKRNKWGLFFILPYTVTYLVFTALPIVIVLYRSFFTNYWKGLKEVGPFFSGLDNYVSLLSDSNLHMYLTNTAIMWIMGFLPQILISILLAAWLSDHRLGLKGIQFFKTVIYFPNLII
;
A
#
# COMPACT_ATOMS: atom_id res chain seq x y z
N MET A 1 -29.12 -15.32 21.22
CA MET A 1 -28.15 -14.92 20.16
C MET A 1 -28.68 -13.74 19.31
N LYS A 2 -28.96 -12.57 19.93
CA LYS A 2 -29.61 -11.40 19.26
C LYS A 2 -28.92 -10.06 19.58
N ARG A 3 -27.61 -10.07 19.86
CA ARG A 3 -26.84 -8.87 20.26
C ARG A 3 -25.94 -8.29 19.16
N ASN A 4 -26.09 -8.74 17.91
CA ASN A 4 -25.13 -8.45 16.82
C ASN A 4 -25.58 -7.34 15.84
N LYS A 5 -26.81 -6.81 15.97
CA LYS A 5 -27.33 -5.80 15.03
C LYS A 5 -26.75 -4.41 15.27
N TRP A 6 -26.46 -4.06 16.53
CA TRP A 6 -25.90 -2.76 16.89
C TRP A 6 -24.42 -2.63 16.49
N GLY A 7 -23.64 -3.71 16.58
CA GLY A 7 -22.26 -3.73 16.08
C GLY A 7 -22.19 -3.45 14.57
N LEU A 8 -23.12 -4.02 13.79
CA LEU A 8 -23.21 -3.74 12.36
C LEU A 8 -23.54 -2.26 12.10
N PHE A 9 -24.42 -1.64 12.89
CA PHE A 9 -24.77 -0.22 12.75
C PHE A 9 -23.58 0.71 13.01
N PHE A 10 -22.74 0.42 14.01
CA PHE A 10 -21.52 1.20 14.27
C PHE A 10 -20.45 1.03 13.19
N ILE A 11 -20.37 -0.15 12.56
CA ILE A 11 -19.41 -0.44 11.49
C ILE A 11 -19.91 0.08 10.13
N LEU A 12 -21.23 0.22 9.97
CA LEU A 12 -21.90 0.61 8.73
C LEU A 12 -21.32 1.88 8.06
N PRO A 13 -21.10 3.02 8.75
CA PRO A 13 -20.57 4.21 8.10
C PRO A 13 -19.16 4.00 7.52
N TYR A 14 -18.31 3.24 8.22
CA TYR A 14 -17.00 2.87 7.72
C TYR A 14 -17.11 1.93 6.52
N THR A 15 -17.93 0.88 6.63
CA THR A 15 -18.12 -0.09 5.53
C THR A 15 -18.67 0.57 4.27
N VAL A 16 -19.63 1.47 4.39
CA VAL A 16 -20.17 2.22 3.23
C VAL A 16 -19.07 3.06 2.58
N THR A 17 -18.30 3.80 3.38
CA THR A 17 -17.18 4.62 2.86
C THR A 17 -16.15 3.75 2.15
N TYR A 18 -15.74 2.64 2.76
CA TYR A 18 -14.81 1.69 2.15
C TYR A 18 -15.36 1.11 0.84
N LEU A 19 -16.63 0.70 0.82
CA LEU A 19 -17.24 0.15 -0.39
C LEU A 19 -17.26 1.17 -1.52
N VAL A 20 -17.66 2.41 -1.24
CA VAL A 20 -17.79 3.46 -2.25
C VAL A 20 -16.45 3.96 -2.76
N PHE A 21 -15.50 4.22 -1.85
CA PHE A 21 -14.24 4.89 -2.20
C PHE A 21 -13.07 3.93 -2.44
N THR A 22 -13.16 2.67 -2.03
CA THR A 22 -12.09 1.68 -2.22
C THR A 22 -12.55 0.49 -3.05
N ALA A 23 -13.63 -0.19 -2.66
CA ALA A 23 -14.04 -1.41 -3.35
C ALA A 23 -14.57 -1.12 -4.77
N LEU A 24 -15.44 -0.11 -4.94
CA LEU A 24 -15.96 0.28 -6.25
C LEU A 24 -14.85 0.64 -7.26
N PRO A 25 -13.88 1.54 -6.96
CA PRO A 25 -12.84 1.86 -7.93
C PRO A 25 -11.97 0.65 -8.27
N ILE A 26 -11.72 -0.27 -7.33
CA ILE A 26 -11.00 -1.53 -7.62
C ILE A 26 -11.79 -2.35 -8.66
N VAL A 27 -13.10 -2.55 -8.46
CA VAL A 27 -13.94 -3.29 -9.41
C VAL A 27 -13.96 -2.61 -10.78
N ILE A 28 -14.05 -1.28 -10.82
CA ILE A 28 -14.02 -0.50 -12.06
C ILE A 28 -12.68 -0.68 -12.78
N VAL A 29 -11.55 -0.62 -12.07
CA VAL A 29 -10.21 -0.82 -12.64
C VAL A 29 -10.03 -2.24 -13.14
N LEU A 30 -10.47 -3.24 -12.37
CA LEU A 30 -10.44 -4.65 -12.79
C LEU A 30 -11.26 -4.86 -14.05
N TYR A 31 -12.49 -4.34 -14.10
CA TYR A 31 -13.32 -4.38 -15.30
C TYR A 31 -12.60 -3.72 -16.48
N ARG A 32 -12.08 -2.50 -16.30
CA ARG A 32 -11.34 -1.76 -17.34
C ARG A 32 -10.07 -2.47 -17.81
N SER A 33 -9.43 -3.29 -16.96
CA SER A 33 -8.21 -4.03 -17.32
C SER A 33 -8.45 -5.07 -18.43
N PHE A 34 -9.68 -5.57 -18.57
CA PHE A 34 -10.06 -6.48 -19.66
C PHE A 34 -10.36 -5.76 -20.99
N PHE A 35 -10.43 -4.44 -20.97
CA PHE A 35 -10.67 -3.63 -22.17
C PHE A 35 -9.40 -2.87 -22.56
N THR A 36 -9.03 -2.96 -23.83
CA THR A 36 -8.01 -2.10 -24.41
C THR A 36 -8.63 -0.75 -24.75
N ASN A 37 -8.20 0.27 -24.03
CA ASN A 37 -8.46 1.66 -24.38
C ASN A 37 -7.14 2.26 -24.84
N TYR A 38 -7.03 2.55 -26.14
CA TYR A 38 -5.84 3.17 -26.70
C TYR A 38 -6.11 4.65 -26.95
N TRP A 39 -5.24 5.49 -26.41
CA TRP A 39 -5.21 6.91 -26.73
C TRP A 39 -4.46 7.10 -28.05
N LYS A 40 -5.18 7.40 -29.13
CA LYS A 40 -4.58 7.81 -30.41
C LYS A 40 -4.70 9.33 -30.52
N GLY A 41 -3.72 10.05 -29.98
CA GLY A 41 -3.76 11.52 -29.85
C GLY A 41 -4.66 11.96 -28.69
N LEU A 42 -5.60 12.89 -28.93
CA LEU A 42 -6.56 13.42 -27.93
C LEU A 42 -7.93 12.71 -27.93
N LYS A 43 -8.10 11.64 -28.73
CA LYS A 43 -9.33 10.86 -28.77
C LYS A 43 -9.11 9.50 -28.11
N GLU A 44 -9.93 9.22 -27.12
CA GLU A 44 -10.11 7.88 -26.56
C GLU A 44 -10.85 7.06 -27.62
N VAL A 45 -10.12 6.18 -28.32
CA VAL A 45 -10.75 5.22 -29.22
C VAL A 45 -11.26 4.09 -28.34
N GLY A 46 -12.58 3.86 -28.42
CA GLY A 46 -13.38 3.13 -27.45
C GLY A 46 -12.90 1.72 -27.07
N PRO A 47 -13.53 1.12 -26.04
CA PRO A 47 -13.04 -0.10 -25.41
C PRO A 47 -13.15 -1.29 -26.37
N PHE A 48 -12.02 -1.78 -26.86
CA PHE A 48 -11.96 -3.08 -27.50
C PHE A 48 -11.86 -4.15 -26.41
N PHE A 49 -12.66 -5.21 -26.51
CA PHE A 49 -12.54 -6.32 -25.58
C PHE A 49 -11.29 -7.13 -25.96
N SER A 50 -10.19 -6.88 -25.23
CA SER A 50 -8.90 -7.56 -25.44
C SER A 50 -8.77 -8.85 -24.63
N GLY A 51 -9.74 -9.15 -23.76
CA GLY A 51 -9.69 -10.31 -22.87
C GLY A 51 -8.40 -10.32 -22.04
N LEU A 52 -7.57 -11.34 -22.26
CA LEU A 52 -6.29 -11.55 -21.56
C LEU A 52 -5.06 -11.07 -22.34
N ASP A 53 -5.23 -10.58 -23.58
CA ASP A 53 -4.11 -10.20 -24.44
C ASP A 53 -3.26 -9.07 -23.84
N ASN A 54 -3.89 -8.17 -23.08
CA ASN A 54 -3.21 -7.13 -22.30
C ASN A 54 -2.21 -7.73 -21.30
N TYR A 55 -2.61 -8.77 -20.58
CA TYR A 55 -1.75 -9.42 -19.59
C TYR A 55 -0.62 -10.20 -20.27
N VAL A 56 -0.91 -10.87 -21.39
CA VAL A 56 0.11 -11.60 -22.16
C VAL A 56 1.15 -10.63 -22.74
N SER A 57 0.72 -9.49 -23.29
CA SER A 57 1.62 -8.45 -23.80
C SER A 57 2.49 -7.84 -22.70
N LEU A 58 1.93 -7.60 -21.51
CA LEU A 58 2.70 -7.09 -20.36
C LEU A 58 3.70 -8.13 -19.83
N LEU A 59 3.29 -9.40 -19.76
CA LEU A 59 4.14 -10.50 -19.30
C LEU A 59 5.24 -10.88 -20.29
N SER A 60 5.03 -10.61 -21.58
CA SER A 60 6.02 -10.83 -22.63
C SER A 60 6.98 -9.65 -22.83
N ASP A 61 6.78 -8.55 -22.12
CA ASP A 61 7.69 -7.40 -22.14
C ASP A 61 9.01 -7.78 -21.47
N SER A 62 10.12 -7.62 -22.20
CA SER A 62 11.47 -7.93 -21.71
C SER A 62 11.85 -7.07 -20.51
N ASN A 63 11.23 -5.90 -20.34
CA ASN A 63 11.52 -4.99 -19.24
C ASN A 63 10.80 -5.37 -17.93
N LEU A 64 9.82 -6.27 -17.97
CA LEU A 64 9.05 -6.63 -16.77
C LEU A 64 9.95 -7.18 -15.65
N HIS A 65 10.94 -8.00 -16.00
CA HIS A 65 11.90 -8.52 -15.02
C HIS A 65 12.73 -7.40 -14.38
N MET A 66 13.13 -6.39 -15.17
CA MET A 66 13.86 -5.23 -14.67
C MET A 66 12.99 -4.40 -13.71
N TYR A 67 11.74 -4.14 -14.05
CA TYR A 67 10.84 -3.38 -13.17
C TYR A 67 10.52 -4.13 -11.87
N LEU A 68 10.30 -5.44 -11.94
CA LEU A 68 10.07 -6.27 -10.77
C LEU A 68 11.29 -6.31 -9.84
N THR A 69 12.48 -6.53 -10.40
CA THR A 69 13.72 -6.59 -9.61
C THR A 69 14.04 -5.22 -9.00
N ASN A 70 13.92 -4.13 -9.75
CA ASN A 70 14.10 -2.79 -9.21
C ASN A 70 13.12 -2.48 -8.08
N THR A 71 11.83 -2.83 -8.24
CA THR A 71 10.81 -2.64 -7.20
C THR A 71 11.12 -3.48 -5.97
N ALA A 72 11.49 -4.74 -6.15
CA ALA A 72 11.87 -5.62 -5.04
C ALA A 72 13.12 -5.12 -4.31
N ILE A 73 14.14 -4.66 -5.04
CA ILE A 73 15.37 -4.09 -4.47
C ILE A 73 15.04 -2.82 -3.68
N MET A 74 14.26 -1.90 -4.24
CA MET A 74 13.82 -0.69 -3.52
C MET A 74 13.02 -1.03 -2.27
N TRP A 75 12.11 -2.01 -2.35
CA TRP A 75 11.32 -2.45 -1.21
C TRP A 75 12.19 -3.06 -0.12
N ILE A 76 13.10 -3.97 -0.46
CA ILE A 76 14.03 -4.60 0.50
C ILE A 76 14.96 -3.55 1.11
N MET A 77 15.57 -2.68 0.30
CA MET A 77 16.47 -1.65 0.80
C MET A 77 15.76 -0.57 1.62
N GLY A 78 14.48 -0.29 1.38
CA GLY A 78 13.72 0.63 2.22
C GLY A 78 13.28 -0.03 3.53
N PHE A 79 12.69 -1.22 3.43
CA PHE A 79 12.04 -1.89 4.54
C PHE A 79 13.01 -2.56 5.51
N LEU A 80 14.05 -3.23 4.98
CA LEU A 80 14.97 -4.03 5.79
C LEU A 80 15.80 -3.15 6.74
N PRO A 81 16.45 -2.05 6.30
CA PRO A 81 17.15 -1.16 7.21
C PRO A 81 16.21 -0.47 8.20
N GLN A 82 14.99 -0.11 7.76
CA GLN A 82 13.98 0.50 8.63
C GLN A 82 13.62 -0.43 9.79
N ILE A 83 13.39 -1.71 9.53
CA ILE A 83 13.11 -2.69 10.58
C ILE A 83 14.32 -2.92 11.48
N LEU A 84 15.51 -3.10 10.90
CA LEU A 84 16.73 -3.35 11.66
C LEU A 84 17.02 -2.20 12.64
N ILE A 85 16.92 -0.96 12.17
CA ILE A 85 17.10 0.24 13.01
C ILE A 85 15.98 0.32 14.06
N SER A 86 14.73 0.05 13.69
CA SER A 86 13.61 0.09 14.63
C SER A 86 13.77 -0.92 15.78
N ILE A 87 14.21 -2.14 15.47
CA ILE A 87 14.45 -3.19 16.47
C ILE A 87 15.67 -2.87 17.33
N LEU A 88 16.77 -2.39 16.73
CA LEU A 88 17.98 -2.00 17.47
C LEU A 88 17.66 -0.87 18.46
N LEU A 89 16.97 0.17 18.01
CA LEU A 89 16.52 1.28 18.86
C LEU A 89 15.55 0.80 19.94
N ALA A 90 14.62 -0.11 19.62
CA ALA A 90 13.70 -0.68 20.60
C ALA A 90 14.43 -1.51 21.67
N ALA A 91 15.39 -2.35 21.28
CA ALA A 91 16.19 -3.14 22.21
C ALA A 91 17.05 -2.25 23.12
N TRP A 92 17.68 -1.22 22.55
CA TRP A 92 18.50 -0.27 23.30
C TRP A 92 17.66 0.57 24.28
N LEU A 93 16.47 1.00 23.88
CA LEU A 93 15.58 1.82 24.71
C LEU A 93 14.77 1.00 25.74
N SER A 94 14.59 -0.30 25.51
CA SER A 94 13.87 -1.20 26.41
C SER A 94 14.73 -1.71 27.57
N ASP A 95 16.05 -1.53 27.53
CA ASP A 95 16.92 -1.94 28.62
C ASP A 95 16.79 -0.99 29.81
N HIS A 96 15.93 -1.36 30.76
CA HIS A 96 15.66 -0.63 32.00
C HIS A 96 16.89 -0.49 32.91
N ARG A 97 17.96 -1.27 32.66
CA ARG A 97 19.18 -1.27 33.49
C ARG A 97 20.10 -0.08 33.24
N LEU A 98 19.99 0.60 32.10
CA LEU A 98 20.94 1.66 31.70
C LEU A 98 20.66 3.04 32.31
N GLY A 99 19.55 3.23 33.05
CA GLY A 99 19.30 4.49 33.78
C GLY A 99 19.37 5.74 32.89
N LEU A 100 19.05 5.62 31.59
CA LEU A 100 19.22 6.69 30.61
C LEU A 100 18.20 7.81 30.85
N LYS A 101 18.63 8.84 31.59
CA LYS A 101 17.95 10.14 31.67
C LYS A 101 17.93 10.76 30.26
N GLY A 102 16.78 10.70 29.57
CA GLY A 102 16.63 11.24 28.22
C GLY A 102 15.75 10.45 27.26
N ILE A 103 15.19 9.30 27.68
CA ILE A 103 14.30 8.44 26.88
C ILE A 103 13.17 9.22 26.19
N GLN A 104 12.60 10.23 26.87
CA GLN A 104 11.51 11.05 26.32
C GLN A 104 11.97 11.94 25.16
N PHE A 105 13.19 12.50 25.22
CA PHE A 105 13.76 13.31 24.14
C PHE A 105 14.06 12.46 22.90
N PHE A 106 14.69 11.29 23.07
CA PHE A 106 14.97 10.38 21.96
C PHE A 106 13.69 9.88 21.28
N LYS A 107 12.64 9.53 22.04
CA LYS A 107 11.33 9.18 21.47
C LYS A 107 10.79 10.33 20.61
N THR A 108 10.74 11.55 21.13
CA THR A 108 10.22 12.70 20.39
C THR A 108 10.97 12.94 19.08
N VAL A 109 12.31 12.92 19.08
CA VAL A 109 13.12 13.14 17.86
C VAL A 109 12.94 12.02 16.84
N ILE A 110 12.85 10.75 17.27
CA ILE A 110 12.64 9.62 16.37
C ILE A 110 11.23 9.63 15.75
N TYR A 111 10.21 10.05 16.50
CA TYR A 111 8.83 10.13 16.02
C TYR A 111 8.52 11.43 15.25
N PHE A 112 9.32 12.48 15.41
CA PHE A 112 9.09 13.78 14.76
C PHE A 112 9.04 13.72 13.22
N PRO A 113 9.94 12.99 12.52
CA PRO A 113 9.85 12.83 11.07
C PRO A 113 8.53 12.18 10.63
N ASN A 114 8.01 11.23 11.40
CA ASN A 114 6.73 10.56 11.12
C ASN A 114 5.51 11.47 11.33
N LEU A 115 5.65 12.60 12.05
CA LEU A 115 4.57 13.56 12.28
C LEU A 115 4.46 14.64 11.20
N ILE A 116 5.53 14.84 10.42
CA ILE A 116 5.62 15.89 9.40
C ILE A 116 5.37 15.36 7.98
N ILE A 117 5.29 14.02 7.83
CA ILE A 117 4.80 13.37 6.61
C ILE A 117 3.27 13.54 6.54
#